data_AF-A0A328NXQ2-F1
#
_entry.id   AF-A0A328NXQ2-F1
#
_cell.length_a   1.000
_cell.length_b   1.000
_cell.length_c   1.000
_cell.angle_alpha   90.00
_cell.angle_beta   90.00
_cell.angle_gamma   90.00
#
_symmetry.space_group_name_H-M   'P 1'
#
loop_
_entity.id
_entity.type
_entity.pdbx_description
1 polymer ?
#
loop_
_entity_poly.entity_id
_entity_poly.type
_entity_poly.pdbx_seq_one_letter_code
_entity_poly.pdbx_strand_id
1 'polypeptide(L)'
;MLGPDQTGLQVRIEIDVCDVCRNPSSQVKTYTVSVGDRTGITDRCAAHSEELEAILTRNVPYSEELEALLSPDERPFGRRRGGRGMQVVDMDEVEKAKGRQ
;
A
#
# COMPACT_ATOMS: atom_id res chain seq x y z
N MET A 1 -9.85 32.73 -33.83
CA MET A 1 -8.87 32.62 -32.73
C MET A 1 -9.53 31.81 -31.63
N LEU A 2 -9.22 30.52 -31.52
CA LEU A 2 -9.75 29.64 -30.47
C LEU A 2 -8.65 29.52 -29.41
N GLY A 3 -8.93 29.98 -28.19
CA GLY A 3 -7.99 29.95 -27.07
C GLY A 3 -7.68 28.51 -26.64
N PRO A 4 -6.50 28.25 -26.06
CA PRO A 4 -6.15 26.91 -25.61
C PRO A 4 -7.11 26.50 -24.48
N ASP A 5 -7.83 25.41 -24.75
CA ASP A 5 -8.66 24.68 -23.80
C ASP A 5 -7.77 24.24 -22.63
N GLN A 6 -7.86 24.93 -21.50
CA GLN A 6 -7.16 24.55 -20.27
C GLN A 6 -7.90 23.35 -19.67
N THR A 7 -7.70 22.17 -20.27
CA THR A 7 -8.00 20.91 -19.61
C THR A 7 -7.04 20.76 -18.44
N GLY A 8 -7.43 21.27 -17.27
CA GLY A 8 -6.67 21.13 -16.04
C GLY A 8 -6.45 19.65 -15.75
N LEU A 9 -5.21 19.19 -15.79
CA LEU A 9 -4.81 17.85 -15.35
C LEU A 9 -5.22 17.68 -13.89
N GLN A 10 -6.25 16.85 -13.65
CA GLN A 10 -6.59 16.41 -12.30
C GLN A 10 -5.70 15.23 -11.93
N VAL A 11 -4.82 15.44 -10.94
CA VAL A 11 -4.00 14.38 -10.36
C VAL A 11 -4.68 13.87 -9.10
N ARG A 12 -4.95 12.56 -9.03
CA ARG A 12 -5.43 11.88 -7.83
C ARG A 12 -4.27 11.10 -7.21
N ILE A 13 -3.95 11.41 -5.96
CA ILE A 13 -2.90 10.75 -5.18
C ILE A 13 -3.58 9.97 -4.06
N GLU A 14 -3.29 8.68 -3.95
CA GLU A 14 -3.72 7.83 -2.84
C GLU A 14 -2.53 7.66 -1.88
N ILE A 15 -2.73 8.00 -0.61
CA ILE A 15 -1.70 7.99 0.43
C ILE A 15 -2.24 7.17 1.60
N ASP A 16 -1.55 6.07 1.92
CA ASP A 16 -1.87 5.27 3.10
C ASP A 16 -1.30 5.96 4.34
N VAL A 17 -2.14 6.18 5.36
CA VAL A 17 -1.77 6.91 6.59
C VAL A 17 -2.13 6.09 7.81
N CYS A 18 -1.34 6.23 8.88
CA CYS A 18 -1.64 5.56 10.14
C CYS A 18 -2.96 6.12 10.70
N ASP A 19 -3.91 5.25 11.04
CA ASP A 19 -5.22 5.67 11.58
C ASP A 19 -5.10 6.45 12.89
N VAL A 20 -3.99 6.27 13.62
CA VAL A 20 -3.74 6.90 14.92
C VAL A 20 -3.12 8.28 14.77
N CYS A 21 -1.89 8.35 14.25
CA CYS A 21 -1.14 9.61 14.20
C CYS A 21 -1.34 10.37 12.89
N ARG A 22 -1.98 9.77 11.89
CA ARG A 22 -2.26 10.35 10.57
C ARG A 22 -1.02 10.94 9.88
N ASN A 23 0.17 10.44 10.22
CA ASN A 23 1.43 10.88 9.60
C ASN A 23 1.55 10.28 8.19
N PRO A 24 1.52 11.08 7.12
CA PRO A 24 1.63 10.58 5.75
C PRO A 24 3.04 10.17 5.35
N SER A 25 4.05 10.52 6.15
CA SER A 25 5.45 10.18 5.89
C SER A 25 5.91 8.89 6.57
N SER A 26 5.04 8.26 7.37
CA SER A 26 5.36 6.98 8.01
C SER A 26 4.92 5.81 7.14
N GLN A 27 5.79 4.82 6.97
CA GLN A 27 5.38 3.54 6.39
C GLN A 27 4.34 2.89 7.30
N VAL A 28 3.26 2.37 6.69
CA VAL A 28 2.15 1.74 7.40
C VAL A 28 1.98 0.29 6.96
N LYS A 29 1.52 -0.53 7.89
CA LYS A 29 1.03 -1.90 7.65
C LYS A 29 -0.49 -1.90 7.76
N THR A 30 -1.15 -2.57 6.82
CA THR A 30 -2.60 -2.77 6.82
C THR A 30 -2.95 -4.08 7.50
N TYR A 31 -3.79 -4.01 8.53
CA TYR A 31 -4.29 -5.17 9.27
C TYR A 31 -5.76 -5.40 8.93
N THR A 32 -6.10 -6.64 8.60
CA THR A 32 -7.50 -7.08 8.50
C THR A 32 -7.83 -7.89 9.75
N VAL A 33 -8.72 -7.38 10.59
CA VAL A 33 -9.13 -8.02 11.85
C VAL A 33 -10.49 -8.64 11.66
N SER A 34 -10.61 -9.93 11.94
CA SER A 34 -11.88 -10.66 11.82
C SER A 34 -12.25 -11.31 13.15
N VAL A 35 -13.50 -11.13 13.60
CA VAL A 35 -14.06 -11.73 14.82
C VAL A 35 -15.46 -12.25 14.52
N GLY A 36 -15.60 -13.56 14.35
CA GLY A 36 -16.82 -14.18 13.85
C GLY A 36 -17.16 -13.63 12.46
N ASP A 37 -18.39 -13.13 12.30
CA ASP A 37 -18.88 -12.55 11.03
C ASP A 37 -18.52 -11.07 10.84
N ARG A 38 -17.70 -10.49 11.72
CA ARG A 38 -17.30 -9.08 11.64
C ARG A 38 -15.86 -8.98 11.16
N THR A 39 -15.64 -8.14 10.16
CA THR A 39 -14.31 -7.81 9.65
C THR A 39 -14.11 -6.30 9.67
N GLY A 40 -12.91 -5.87 10.09
CA GLY A 40 -12.45 -4.47 10.05
C GLY A 40 -11.06 -4.38 9.43
N ILE A 41 -10.74 -3.20 8.91
CA ILE A 41 -9.43 -2.88 8.34
C ILE A 41 -8.86 -1.70 9.14
N THR A 42 -7.56 -1.74 9.46
CA THR A 42 -6.85 -0.61 10.07
C THR A 42 -5.41 -0.54 9.59
N ASP A 43 -4.92 0.69 9.39
CA ASP A 43 -3.55 0.98 8.98
C ASP A 43 -2.75 1.53 10.17
N ARG A 44 -1.59 0.94 10.47
CA ARG A 44 -0.74 1.35 11.60
C ARG A 44 0.71 1.48 11.18
N CYS A 45 1.38 2.54 11.62
CA CYS A 45 2.83 2.64 11.52
C CYS A 45 3.51 1.84 12.64
N ALA A 46 4.81 1.57 12.49
CA ALA A 46 5.59 0.74 13.41
C ALA A 46 5.39 1.08 14.90
N ALA A 47 5.34 2.38 15.25
CA ALA A 47 5.14 2.82 16.63
C ALA A 47 3.74 2.52 17.19
N HIS A 48 2.71 2.46 16.34
CA HIS A 48 1.33 2.19 16.74
C HIS A 48 0.89 0.75 16.47
N SER A 49 1.71 -0.05 15.79
CA SER A 49 1.47 -1.48 15.56
C SER A 49 2.09 -2.37 16.63
N GLU A 50 3.07 -1.88 17.40
CA GLU A 50 3.85 -2.68 18.36
C GLU A 50 2.97 -3.51 19.31
N GLU A 51 1.98 -2.90 19.96
CA GLU A 51 1.10 -3.60 20.90
C GLU A 51 0.23 -4.65 20.20
N LEU A 52 -0.24 -4.36 18.98
CA LEU A 52 -1.04 -5.30 18.18
C LEU A 52 -0.20 -6.51 17.77
N GLU A 53 1.04 -6.29 17.33
CA GLU A 53 1.97 -7.34 16.91
C GLU A 53 2.44 -8.19 18.10
N ALA A 54 2.61 -7.59 19.28
CA ALA A 54 2.87 -8.30 20.53
C ALA A 54 1.71 -9.24 20.93
N ILE A 55 0.46 -8.83 20.72
CA ILE A 55 -0.71 -9.68 20.96
C ILE A 55 -0.72 -10.86 19.98
N LEU A 56 -0.41 -10.63 18.70
CA LEU A 56 -0.37 -11.69 17.69
C LEU A 56 0.71 -12.72 17.99
N THR A 57 1.93 -12.27 18.30
CA THR A 57 3.06 -13.16 18.63
C THR A 57 2.87 -13.95 19.91
N ARG A 58 2.09 -13.44 20.88
CA ARG A 58 1.82 -14.16 22.14
C ARG A 58 0.77 -15.27 21.99
N ASN A 59 -0.21 -15.09 21.10
CA ASN A 59 -1.37 -15.98 21.00
C ASN A 59 -1.30 -16.95 19.81
N VAL A 60 -0.41 -16.70 18.84
CA VAL A 60 -0.22 -17.56 17.67
C VAL A 60 1.12 -18.29 17.81
N PRO A 61 1.20 -19.61 17.57
CA PRO A 61 2.47 -20.32 17.51
C PRO A 61 3.41 -19.64 16.51
N TYR A 62 4.69 -19.52 16.87
CA TYR A 62 5.67 -18.97 15.95
C TYR A 62 5.71 -19.75 14.63
N SER A 63 5.73 -19.03 13.53
CA SER A 63 5.97 -19.55 12.18
C SER A 63 6.81 -18.56 11.38
N GLU A 64 7.63 -19.06 10.45
CA GLU A 64 8.43 -18.22 9.55
C GLU A 64 7.55 -17.27 8.72
N GLU A 65 6.32 -17.72 8.41
CA GLU A 65 5.30 -16.92 7.72
C GLU A 65 4.84 -15.73 8.57
N LEU A 66 4.65 -15.93 9.87
CA LEU A 66 4.28 -14.86 10.81
C LEU A 66 5.42 -13.85 10.95
N GLU A 67 6.67 -14.32 11.07
CA GLU A 67 7.84 -13.45 11.13
C GLU A 67 8.01 -12.62 9.84
N ALA A 68 7.78 -13.22 8.67
CA ALA A 68 7.83 -12.51 7.40
C ALA A 68 6.74 -11.44 7.26
N LEU A 69 5.56 -11.64 7.87
CA LEU A 69 4.46 -10.66 7.88
C LEU A 69 4.71 -9.51 8.87
N LEU A 70 5.37 -9.80 9.99
CA LEU A 70 5.70 -8.83 11.04
C LEU A 70 7.00 -8.07 10.73
N SER A 71 7.87 -8.62 9.90
CA SER A 71 9.04 -7.91 9.43
C SER A 71 8.59 -6.67 8.63
N PRO A 72 9.26 -5.51 8.79
CA PRO A 72 9.06 -4.36 7.93
C PRO A 72 9.55 -4.73 6.54
N ASP A 73 8.67 -5.36 5.76
CA ASP A 73 8.99 -5.80 4.41
C ASP A 73 9.16 -4.55 3.54
N GLU A 74 10.34 -4.42 2.93
CA GLU A 74 10.72 -3.47 1.88
C GLU A 74 9.94 -3.73 0.57
N ARG A 75 8.68 -4.14 0.67
CA ARG A 75 7.82 -4.41 -0.48
C ARG A 75 7.43 -3.08 -1.11
N PRO A 76 7.88 -2.79 -2.35
CA PRO A 76 7.38 -1.62 -3.07
C PRO A 76 5.90 -1.85 -3.32
N PHE A 77 5.07 -0.91 -2.84
CA PHE A 77 3.68 -0.64 -3.21
C PHE A 77 3.03 -1.72 -4.08
N GLY A 78 2.49 -2.76 -3.45
CA GLY A 78 2.27 -4.02 -4.15
C GLY A 78 1.09 -4.85 -3.71
N ARG A 79 -0.01 -4.29 -3.18
CA ARG A 79 -1.29 -5.04 -3.14
C ARG A 79 -2.51 -4.19 -3.48
N ARG A 80 -2.87 -4.35 -4.76
CA ARG A 80 -4.15 -4.17 -5.43
C ARG A 80 -5.35 -4.38 -4.49
N ARG A 81 -6.02 -3.28 -4.15
CA ARG A 81 -7.46 -3.27 -3.94
C ARG A 81 -8.11 -3.51 -5.31
N GLY A 82 -8.98 -4.52 -5.42
CA GLY A 82 -9.53 -4.99 -6.70
C GLY A 82 -10.09 -3.86 -7.58
N GLY A 83 -9.50 -3.69 -8.77
CA GLY A 83 -9.97 -2.77 -9.79
C GLY A 83 -8.99 -2.72 -10.96
N ARG A 84 -9.22 -3.59 -11.96
CA ARG A 84 -8.64 -3.67 -13.33
C ARG A 84 -7.18 -3.21 -13.54
N GLY A 85 -6.37 -4.15 -14.01
CA GLY A 85 -4.92 -4.02 -14.17
C GLY A 85 -4.45 -2.72 -14.84
N MET A 86 -3.50 -2.07 -14.17
CA MET A 86 -2.59 -1.11 -14.77
C MET A 86 -1.19 -1.69 -14.61
N GLN A 87 -0.59 -2.08 -15.73
CA GLN A 87 0.81 -2.49 -15.77
C GLN A 87 1.63 -1.20 -15.91
N VAL A 88 2.38 -0.86 -14.86
CA VAL A 88 3.35 0.24 -14.94
C VAL A 88 4.51 -0.30 -15.75
N VAL A 89 4.65 0.18 -16.98
CA VAL A 89 5.78 -0.14 -17.86
C VAL A 89 6.82 0.94 -17.62
N ASP A 90 8.06 0.53 -17.38
CA ASP A 90 9.18 1.44 -17.14
C ASP A 90 9.42 2.32 -18.38
N MET A 91 9.76 3.60 -18.18
CA MET A 91 9.87 4.57 -19.27
C MET A 91 10.96 4.17 -20.28
N ASP A 92 11.99 3.45 -19.82
CA ASP A 92 13.05 2.88 -20.68
C ASP A 92 12.54 1.81 -21.66
N GLU A 93 11.48 1.06 -21.32
CA GLU A 93 10.89 0.07 -22.24
C GLU A 93 10.07 0.72 -23.36
N VAL A 94 9.46 1.89 -23.10
CA VAL A 94 8.66 2.64 -24.09
C VAL A 94 9.54 3.25 -25.17
N GLU A 95 10.73 3.73 -24.82
CA GLU A 95 11.66 4.34 -25.78
C GLU A 95 12.27 3.29 -26.73
N LYS A 96 12.55 2.08 -26.23
CA LYS A 96 13.09 0.98 -27.05
C LYS A 96 12.09 0.47 -28.11
N ALA A 97 10.78 0.61 -27.85
CA ALA A 97 9.72 0.19 -28.77
C ALA A 97 9.50 1.17 -29.94
N LYS A 98 9.92 2.43 -29.82
CA LYS A 98 9.77 3.44 -30.89
C LYS A 98 10.94 3.46 -31.89
N GLY A 99 11.99 2.68 -31.66
CA GLY A 99 13.21 2.65 -32.49
C GLY A 99 13.22 1.60 -33.61
N ARG A 100 12.08 1.06 -34.03
CA ARG A 100 11.97 0.24 -35.24
C ARG A 100 10.89 0.79 -36.16
N GLN A 101 11.28 1.78 -36.95
CA GLN A 101 10.71 2.03 -38.26
C GLN A 101 11.83 2.44 -39.21
#